data_AF-A0A969VXJ8-F1
#
_entry.id   AF-A0A969VXJ8-F1
#
_cell.length_a   1.000
_cell.length_b   1.000
_cell.length_c   1.000
_cell.angle_alpha   90.00
_cell.angle_beta   90.00
_cell.angle_gamma   90.00
#
_symmetry.space_group_name_H-M   'P 1'
#
loop_
_entity.id
_entity.type
_entity.pdbx_description
1 polymer ?
#
loop_
_entity_poly.entity_id
_entity_poly.type
_entity_poly.pdbx_seq_one_letter_code
_entity_poly.pdbx_strand_id
1 'polypeptide(L)'
;MFKHKKHLGQNFLINKNIIKKIAEIGNINKDSYILEVGPGTGGLTLELIKKDAKKIFAIEFDKDLKPELEKIKNNFNNFDYIISDALTFDERKIFKKNAIIFGNLPYNISLKLLVKWIYSEPWPPFYNQMVLMF
;
A
#
# COMPACT_ATOMS: atom_id res chain seq x y z
N MET A 1 21.00 1.88 -7.64
CA MET A 1 19.87 1.03 -8.11
C MET A 1 19.59 0.00 -7.02
N PHE A 2 18.35 -0.07 -6.51
CA PHE A 2 18.02 -1.00 -5.43
C PHE A 2 18.09 -2.46 -5.91
N LYS A 3 18.64 -3.36 -5.09
CA LYS A 3 18.78 -4.78 -5.46
C LYS A 3 17.60 -5.58 -4.93
N HIS A 4 16.90 -6.27 -5.82
CA HIS A 4 15.79 -7.15 -5.45
C HIS A 4 16.23 -8.26 -4.49
N LYS A 5 15.46 -8.47 -3.42
CA LYS A 5 15.63 -9.59 -2.50
C LYS A 5 14.71 -10.74 -2.87
N LYS A 6 15.26 -11.76 -3.53
CA LYS A 6 14.52 -12.95 -3.98
C LYS A 6 13.76 -13.65 -2.83
N HIS A 7 14.34 -13.72 -1.64
CA HIS A 7 13.71 -14.35 -0.47
C HIS A 7 12.49 -13.60 0.07
N LEU A 8 12.34 -12.31 -0.27
CA LEU A 8 11.16 -11.50 0.04
C LEU A 8 10.11 -11.53 -1.07
N GLY A 9 10.37 -12.23 -2.18
CA GLY A 9 9.46 -12.26 -3.33
C GLY A 9 9.27 -10.89 -4.01
N GLN A 10 10.24 -9.98 -3.90
CA GLN A 10 10.12 -8.60 -4.40
C GLN A 10 10.06 -8.51 -5.94
N ASN A 11 8.91 -8.08 -6.45
CA ASN A 11 8.70 -7.69 -7.84
C ASN A 11 8.22 -6.23 -7.88
N PHE A 12 9.07 -5.30 -8.32
CA PHE A 12 8.69 -3.88 -8.37
C PHE A 12 7.86 -3.57 -9.62
N LEU A 13 6.80 -2.80 -9.44
CA LEU A 13 6.05 -2.24 -10.54
C LEU A 13 6.86 -1.12 -11.20
N ILE A 14 7.29 -1.36 -12.44
CA ILE A 14 8.05 -0.39 -13.24
C ILE A 14 7.27 0.15 -14.44
N ASN A 15 6.22 -0.56 -14.88
CA ASN A 15 5.43 -0.16 -16.03
C ASN A 15 4.41 0.92 -15.64
N LYS A 16 4.71 2.17 -16.03
CA LYS A 16 3.89 3.35 -15.72
C LYS A 16 2.44 3.24 -16.21
N ASN A 17 2.20 2.59 -17.35
CA ASN A 17 0.84 2.43 -17.88
C ASN A 17 0.01 1.47 -17.04
N ILE A 18 0.64 0.40 -16.53
CA ILE A 18 -0.02 -0.55 -15.63
C ILE A 18 -0.30 0.13 -14.28
N ILE A 19 0.68 0.86 -13.73
CA ILE A 19 0.53 1.61 -12.48
C ILE A 19 -0.65 2.59 -12.56
N LYS A 20 -0.73 3.36 -13.66
CA LYS A 20 -1.82 4.31 -13.88
C LYS A 20 -3.19 3.62 -13.90
N LYS A 21 -3.31 2.49 -14.61
CA LYS A 21 -4.54 1.69 -14.66
C LYS A 21 -4.94 1.17 -13.28
N ILE A 22 -3.98 0.69 -12.48
CA ILE A 22 -4.23 0.23 -11.11
C ILE A 22 -4.81 1.36 -10.26
N ALA A 23 -4.19 2.54 -10.30
CA ALA A 23 -4.67 3.70 -9.55
C ALA A 23 -6.07 4.15 -10.00
N GLU A 24 -6.42 3.99 -11.28
CA GLU A 24 -7.75 4.32 -11.81
C GLU A 24 -8.85 3.38 -11.29
N ILE A 25 -8.56 2.08 -11.08
CA ILE A 25 -9.51 1.11 -10.52
C ILE A 25 -10.00 1.52 -9.12
N GLY A 26 -9.15 2.21 -8.35
CA GLY A 26 -9.48 2.67 -7.01
C GLY A 26 -10.56 3.73 -6.93
N ASN A 27 -10.92 4.38 -8.04
CA ASN A 27 -11.86 5.50 -8.08
C ASN A 27 -11.59 6.56 -6.98
N ILE A 28 -10.31 6.89 -6.81
CA ILE A 28 -9.78 7.73 -5.73
C ILE A 28 -10.26 9.18 -5.90
N ASN A 29 -10.58 9.82 -4.79
CA ASN A 29 -10.90 11.25 -4.70
C ASN A 29 -10.29 11.88 -3.43
N LYS A 30 -10.52 13.19 -3.25
CA LYS A 30 -10.03 14.00 -2.13
C LYS A 30 -10.45 13.56 -0.73
N ASP A 31 -11.43 12.68 -0.61
CA ASP A 31 -11.91 12.12 0.65
C ASP A 31 -11.44 10.69 0.88
N SER A 32 -10.73 10.09 -0.09
CA SER A 32 -10.22 8.72 0.00
C SER A 32 -9.06 8.58 0.99
N TYR A 33 -9.15 7.56 1.83
CA TYR A 33 -8.05 7.07 2.65
C TYR A 33 -7.44 5.85 1.97
N ILE A 34 -6.12 5.79 1.88
CA ILE A 34 -5.42 4.71 1.17
C ILE A 34 -4.46 4.01 2.10
N LEU A 35 -4.57 2.68 2.15
CA LEU A 35 -3.56 1.80 2.70
C LEU A 35 -2.81 1.14 1.55
N GLU A 36 -1.50 1.30 1.48
CA GLU A 36 -0.65 0.58 0.53
C GLU A 36 0.22 -0.45 1.27
N VAL A 37 0.16 -1.72 0.87
CA VAL A 37 1.03 -2.76 1.42
C VAL A 37 2.10 -3.14 0.40
N GLY A 38 3.36 -3.02 0.81
CA GLY A 38 4.52 -3.23 -0.05
C GLY A 38 4.66 -2.13 -1.12
N PRO A 39 4.83 -0.85 -0.73
CA PRO A 39 5.03 0.25 -1.69
C PRO A 39 6.29 0.08 -2.54
N GLY A 40 7.26 -0.73 -2.10
CA GLY A 40 8.49 -0.94 -2.84
C GLY A 40 9.28 0.37 -2.95
N THR A 41 9.72 0.69 -4.16
CA THR A 41 10.37 1.98 -4.47
C THR A 41 9.38 3.14 -4.63
N GLY A 42 8.09 2.96 -4.30
CA GLY A 42 7.07 4.01 -4.32
C GLY A 42 6.44 4.30 -5.70
N GLY A 43 6.57 3.38 -6.67
CA GLY A 43 6.05 3.59 -8.02
C GLY A 43 4.53 3.79 -8.05
N LEU A 44 3.79 2.94 -7.33
CA LEU A 44 2.34 3.07 -7.18
C LEU A 44 1.98 4.21 -6.22
N THR A 45 2.67 4.32 -5.08
CA THR A 45 2.54 5.44 -4.13
C THR A 45 2.48 6.81 -4.80
N LEU A 46 3.44 7.11 -5.69
CA LEU A 46 3.50 8.38 -6.40
C LEU A 46 2.31 8.61 -7.33
N GLU A 47 1.76 7.55 -7.94
CA GLU A 47 0.58 7.68 -8.78
C GLU A 47 -0.70 7.87 -7.94
N LEU A 48 -0.79 7.20 -6.78
CA LEU A 48 -1.87 7.40 -5.82
C LEU A 48 -1.89 8.83 -5.27
N ILE A 49 -0.72 9.41 -4.98
CA ILE A 49 -0.58 10.81 -4.56
C ILE A 49 -1.15 11.76 -5.63
N LYS A 50 -0.89 11.51 -6.92
CA LYS A 50 -1.43 12.34 -8.03
C LYS A 50 -2.94 12.27 -8.16
N LYS A 51 -3.60 11.24 -7.61
CA LYS A 51 -5.06 11.12 -7.58
C LYS A 51 -5.70 11.94 -6.45
N ASP A 52 -4.91 12.75 -5.75
CA ASP A 52 -5.35 13.69 -4.71
C ASP A 52 -6.05 13.00 -3.53
N ALA A 53 -5.56 11.82 -3.10
CA ALA A 53 -6.11 11.14 -1.93
C ALA A 53 -5.90 11.95 -0.65
N LYS A 54 -6.87 11.90 0.27
CA LYS A 54 -6.82 12.61 1.56
C LYS A 54 -5.61 12.23 2.40
N LYS A 55 -5.33 10.94 2.48
CA LYS A 55 -4.21 10.37 3.22
C LYS A 55 -3.83 9.02 2.66
N ILE A 56 -2.53 8.80 2.50
CA ILE A 56 -1.93 7.56 2.05
C ILE A 56 -1.00 7.08 3.16
N PHE A 57 -1.18 5.84 3.58
CA PHE A 57 -0.31 5.20 4.56
C PHE A 57 0.24 3.90 4.00
N ALA A 58 1.56 3.75 4.00
CA ALA A 58 2.21 2.55 3.48
C ALA A 58 2.80 1.66 4.59
N ILE A 59 2.69 0.35 4.42
CA ILE A 59 3.38 -0.65 5.25
C ILE A 59 4.41 -1.35 4.38
N GLU A 60 5.69 -1.18 4.72
CA GLU A 60 6.81 -1.83 4.03
C GLU A 60 7.54 -2.78 4.97
N PHE A 61 7.87 -3.98 4.50
CA PHE A 61 8.61 -4.95 5.29
C PHE A 61 10.13 -4.76 5.12
N ASP A 62 10.58 -4.37 3.94
CA ASP A 62 12.00 -4.19 3.66
C ASP A 62 12.51 -2.83 4.16
N LYS A 63 13.19 -2.86 5.31
CA LYS A 63 13.84 -1.70 5.93
C LYS A 63 14.83 -0.97 5.00
N ASP A 64 15.39 -1.64 3.99
CA ASP A 64 16.36 -1.01 3.08
C ASP A 64 15.67 -0.05 2.09
N LEU A 65 14.34 -0.14 1.93
CA LEU A 65 13.54 0.79 1.13
C LEU A 65 13.18 2.08 1.88
N LYS A 66 13.49 2.16 3.18
CA LYS A 66 13.27 3.33 4.02
C LYS A 66 13.74 4.64 3.35
N PRO A 67 14.95 4.75 2.75
CA PRO A 67 15.39 5.99 2.12
C PRO A 67 14.51 6.45 0.96
N GLU A 68 13.91 5.54 0.20
CA GLU A 68 13.00 5.91 -0.89
C GLU A 68 11.66 6.41 -0.35
N LEU A 69 11.13 5.77 0.69
CA LEU A 69 9.88 6.20 1.34
C LEU A 69 10.03 7.53 2.09
N GLU A 70 11.19 7.76 2.74
CA GLU A 70 11.50 9.06 3.37
C GLU A 70 11.52 10.20 2.36
N LYS A 71 12.07 9.99 1.15
CA LYS A 71 12.03 11.02 0.10
C LYS A 71 10.60 11.38 -0.29
N ILE A 72 9.70 10.39 -0.36
CA ILE A 72 8.28 10.65 -0.68
C ILE A 72 7.64 11.40 0.48
N LYS A 73 7.83 10.93 1.72
CA LYS A 73 7.29 11.57 2.94
C LYS A 73 7.71 13.03 3.07
N ASN A 74 8.97 13.34 2.80
CA ASN A 74 9.48 14.71 2.88
C ASN A 74 8.94 15.64 1.80
N ASN A 75 8.40 15.10 0.70
CA ASN A 75 7.85 15.88 -0.42
C ASN A 75 6.32 15.99 -0.39
N PHE A 76 5.62 15.12 0.35
CA PHE A 76 4.16 15.02 0.30
C PHE A 76 3.55 14.88 1.70
N ASN A 77 2.82 15.90 2.14
CA ASN A 77 2.22 15.97 3.49
C ASN A 77 1.10 14.94 3.73
N ASN A 78 0.49 14.42 2.67
CA ASN A 78 -0.57 13.41 2.75
C ASN A 78 -0.04 11.97 2.74
N PHE A 79 1.27 11.76 2.71
CA PHE A 79 1.89 10.44 2.72
C PHE A 79 2.65 10.19 4.03
N ASP A 80 2.43 9.01 4.62
CA ASP A 80 3.24 8.50 5.72
C ASP A 80 3.44 6.99 5.55
N TYR A 81 4.40 6.42 6.27
CA TYR A 81 4.71 5.01 6.15
C TYR A 81 5.26 4.42 7.44
N ILE A 82 5.27 3.10 7.54
CA ILE A 82 5.94 2.36 8.59
C ILE A 82 6.71 1.16 8.03
N ILE A 83 7.87 0.89 8.63
CA ILE A 83 8.58 -0.37 8.41
C ILE A 83 8.02 -1.41 9.40
N SER A 84 7.21 -2.35 8.91
CA SER A 84 6.54 -3.36 9.74
C SER A 84 6.09 -4.57 8.91
N ASP A 85 5.79 -5.69 9.57
CA ASP A 85 5.15 -6.83 8.94
C ASP A 85 3.63 -6.59 8.84
N ALA A 86 3.14 -6.45 7.61
CA ALA A 86 1.72 -6.25 7.33
C ALA A 86 0.83 -7.38 7.86
N LEU A 87 1.33 -8.61 8.06
CA LEU A 87 0.55 -9.69 8.66
C LEU A 87 0.23 -9.45 10.14
N THR A 88 1.08 -8.71 10.84
CA THR A 88 0.96 -8.47 12.30
C THR A 88 0.53 -7.04 12.65
N PHE A 89 0.77 -6.09 11.75
CA PHE A 89 0.38 -4.70 11.95
C PHE A 89 -1.14 -4.54 12.03
N ASP A 90 -1.62 -3.67 12.93
CA ASP A 90 -3.04 -3.35 13.06
C ASP A 90 -3.38 -2.06 12.31
N GLU A 91 -3.96 -2.20 11.12
CA GLU A 91 -4.33 -1.11 10.22
C GLU A 91 -5.39 -0.18 10.83
N ARG A 92 -6.18 -0.67 11.80
CA ARG A 92 -7.24 0.11 12.48
C ARG A 92 -6.66 1.21 13.39
N LYS A 93 -5.35 1.17 13.65
CA LYS A 93 -4.62 2.26 14.31
C LYS A 93 -4.49 3.48 13.41
N ILE A 94 -4.52 3.28 12.09
CA ILE A 94 -4.35 4.33 11.09
C ILE A 94 -5.70 4.78 10.51
N PHE A 95 -6.53 3.82 10.12
CA PHE A 95 -7.82 4.09 9.46
C PHE A 95 -8.96 3.49 10.28
N LYS A 96 -10.01 4.29 10.54
CA LYS A 96 -11.19 3.82 11.27
C LYS A 96 -12.28 3.27 10.36
N LYS A 97 -12.38 3.75 9.13
CA LYS A 97 -13.34 3.32 8.11
C LYS A 97 -12.97 3.87 6.73
N ASN A 98 -13.61 3.34 5.68
CA ASN A 98 -13.57 3.84 4.31
C ASN A 98 -12.18 3.91 3.66
N ALA A 99 -11.25 3.04 4.09
CA ALA A 99 -9.96 2.91 3.41
C ALA A 99 -10.09 2.09 2.11
N ILE A 100 -9.25 2.40 1.13
CA ILE A 100 -9.01 1.57 -0.04
C ILE A 100 -7.65 0.91 0.13
N ILE A 101 -7.61 -0.42 0.06
CA ILE A 101 -6.36 -1.18 0.19
C ILE A 101 -5.77 -1.38 -1.20
N PHE A 102 -4.49 -1.04 -1.36
CA PHE A 102 -3.67 -1.34 -2.54
C PHE A 102 -2.52 -2.25 -2.13
N GLY A 103 -2.14 -3.19 -3.00
CA GLY A 103 -0.95 -3.99 -2.78
C GLY A 103 -0.55 -4.82 -3.98
N ASN A 104 0.74 -4.78 -4.31
CA ASN A 104 1.38 -5.75 -5.20
C ASN A 104 2.04 -6.83 -4.33
N LEU A 105 1.24 -7.80 -3.90
CA LEU A 105 1.60 -8.66 -2.79
C LEU A 105 2.40 -9.88 -3.26
N PRO A 106 3.54 -10.19 -2.63
CA PRO A 106 4.26 -11.44 -2.88
C PRO A 106 3.37 -12.67 -2.64
N TYR A 107 3.44 -13.66 -3.53
CA TYR A 107 2.63 -14.89 -3.48
C TYR A 107 2.70 -15.63 -2.13
N ASN A 108 3.82 -15.55 -1.41
CA ASN A 108 4.00 -16.27 -0.14
C ASN A 108 3.23 -15.65 1.04
N ILE A 109 2.80 -14.39 0.94
CA ILE A 109 2.03 -13.69 2.00
C ILE A 109 0.64 -13.23 1.54
N SER A 110 0.40 -13.18 0.23
CA SER A 110 -0.82 -12.65 -0.37
C SER A 110 -2.10 -13.25 0.18
N LEU A 111 -2.21 -14.58 0.21
CA LEU A 111 -3.39 -15.28 0.71
C LEU A 111 -3.62 -15.00 2.19
N LYS A 112 -2.55 -14.95 3.00
CA LYS A 112 -2.65 -14.69 4.43
C LYS A 112 -3.17 -13.27 4.70
N LEU A 113 -2.70 -12.27 3.95
CA LEU A 113 -3.20 -10.90 4.03
C LEU A 113 -4.66 -10.80 3.59
N LEU A 114 -5.03 -11.45 2.48
CA LEU A 114 -6.40 -11.46 2.00
C LEU A 114 -7.36 -12.04 3.05
N VAL A 115 -7.01 -13.20 3.64
CA VAL A 115 -7.78 -13.82 4.72
C VAL A 115 -7.84 -12.91 5.94
N LYS A 116 -6.72 -12.29 6.35
CA LYS A 116 -6.69 -11.33 7.47
C LYS A 116 -7.69 -10.19 7.27
N TRP A 117 -7.77 -9.62 6.08
CA TRP A 117 -8.70 -8.52 5.81
C TRP A 117 -10.15 -8.97 5.68
N ILE A 118 -10.42 -10.11 5.02
CA ILE A 118 -11.78 -10.64 4.89
C ILE A 118 -12.39 -11.00 6.25
N TYR A 119 -11.60 -11.57 7.15
CA TYR A 119 -12.03 -11.93 8.51
C TYR A 119 -11.77 -10.80 9.54
N SER A 120 -11.60 -9.55 9.09
CA SER A 120 -11.37 -8.40 9.96
C SER A 120 -12.62 -8.07 10.79
N GLU A 121 -12.48 -8.06 12.12
CA GLU A 121 -13.46 -7.51 13.06
C GLU A 121 -13.05 -6.11 13.57
N PRO A 122 -14.01 -5.23 13.94
CA PRO A 122 -15.46 -5.40 13.83
C PRO A 122 -15.95 -5.29 12.37
N TRP A 123 -17.09 -5.92 12.05
CA TRP A 123 -17.81 -5.69 10.78
C TRP A 123 -18.80 -4.51 10.89
N PRO A 124 -18.87 -3.61 9.89
CA PRO A 124 -18.10 -3.57 8.64
C PRO A 124 -16.62 -3.21 8.88
N PRO A 125 -15.71 -3.72 8.03
CA PRO A 125 -14.27 -3.57 8.25
C PRO A 125 -13.84 -2.12 8.01
N PHE A 126 -12.58 -1.81 8.33
CA PHE A 126 -12.04 -0.46 8.18
C PHE A 126 -11.91 0.01 6.71
N TYR A 127 -12.10 -0.90 5.75
CA TYR A 127 -11.95 -0.65 4.31
C TYR A 127 -13.27 -0.83 3.56
N ASN A 128 -13.39 -0.23 2.37
CA ASN A 128 -14.54 -0.38 1.47
C ASN A 128 -14.19 -1.05 0.13
N GLN A 129 -12.90 -1.09 -0.23
CA GLN A 129 -12.41 -1.67 -1.47
C GLN A 129 -10.99 -2.21 -1.30
N MET A 130 -10.66 -3.28 -2.02
CA MET A 130 -9.31 -3.83 -2.13
C MET A 130 -8.93 -3.93 -3.61
N VAL A 131 -7.79 -3.35 -3.99
CA VAL A 131 -7.17 -3.44 -5.32
C VAL A 131 -5.85 -4.17 -5.16
N LEU A 132 -5.88 -5.49 -5.35
CA LEU A 132 -4.76 -6.38 -5.05
C LEU A 132 -4.24 -7.01 -6.33
N MET A 133 -2.92 -7.14 -6.41
CA MET A 133 -2.23 -7.89 -7.45
C MET A 133 -1.46 -9.04 -6.80
N PHE A 134 -1.53 -10.19 -7.43
CA PHE A 134 -0.94 -11.44 -6.97
C PHE A 134 -0.04 -12.03 -8.05
#